data_AF-A0A1T5DMY0-F1
#
_entry.id   AF-A0A1T5DMY0-F1
#
_cell.length_a   1.000
_cell.length_b   1.000
_cell.length_c   1.000
_cell.angle_alpha   90.00
_cell.angle_beta   90.00
_cell.angle_gamma   90.00
#
_symmetry.space_group_name_H-M   'P 1'
#
loop_
_entity.id
_entity.type
_entity.pdbx_description
1 polymer ?
#
loop_
_entity_poly.entity_id
_entity_poly.type
_entity_poly.pdbx_seq_one_letter_code
_entity_poly.pdbx_strand_id
1 'polypeptide(L)'
;MIYILEEFKKRTEYKILSNFISTTELSLGELGQGCLVLPGYVLNKMSKQDILRIESWLENRNNQLILLPSWIEIKLDKIFQLSVGVSITKVEQREYKGLPVEYKIEGHSKDVIYLMDGDVLGINIRKNTGMGVITIVTLPLLDYRLTEKVDIMQELFLKLLIPTASKPIDEKPKEKEPFQLNNVHTHLIILKAAGIQLENCIEEVNKYFNYDVLKDELTKYTDELVQNHYIENDKLTQRAFDCIENKKLKSFIRVIKERRDKENEWE
;
A
#
# COMPACT_ATOMS: atom_id res chain seq x y z
N MET A 1 -4.85 15.86 0.13
CA MET A 1 -4.26 15.35 1.39
C MET A 1 -4.91 14.01 1.70
N ILE A 2 -4.14 13.01 2.13
CA ILE A 2 -4.65 11.67 2.48
C ILE A 2 -4.54 11.51 4.00
N TYR A 3 -5.64 11.13 4.64
CA TYR A 3 -5.79 11.00 6.07
C TYR A 3 -5.96 9.53 6.46
N ILE A 4 -5.33 9.17 7.58
CA ILE A 4 -5.63 7.96 8.34
C ILE A 4 -5.94 8.35 9.78
N LEU A 5 -6.83 7.61 10.44
CA LEU A 5 -7.16 7.87 11.83
C LEU A 5 -6.01 7.42 12.75
N GLU A 6 -5.53 8.32 13.60
CA GLU A 6 -4.38 8.10 14.47
C GLU A 6 -4.58 6.87 15.39
N GLU A 7 -5.79 6.68 15.90
CA GLU A 7 -6.17 5.53 16.74
C GLU A 7 -5.82 4.19 16.07
N PHE A 8 -5.87 4.13 14.74
CA PHE A 8 -5.65 2.92 13.97
C PHE A 8 -4.28 2.88 13.27
N LYS A 9 -3.38 3.85 13.51
CA LYS A 9 -2.09 3.99 12.80
C LYS A 9 -1.19 2.76 12.82
N LYS A 10 -1.29 1.93 13.87
CA LYS A 10 -0.45 0.73 14.05
C LYS A 10 -0.84 -0.44 13.14
N ARG A 11 -1.97 -0.34 12.43
CA ARG A 11 -2.44 -1.38 11.52
C ARG A 11 -1.49 -1.65 10.36
N THR A 12 -1.45 -2.90 9.92
CA THR A 12 -0.59 -3.34 8.82
C THR A 12 -1.01 -2.71 7.49
N GLU A 13 -2.31 -2.52 7.26
CA GLU A 13 -2.83 -1.88 6.05
C GLU A 13 -2.23 -0.47 5.86
N TYR A 14 -2.16 0.33 6.94
CA TYR A 14 -1.61 1.68 6.86
C TYR A 14 -0.08 1.72 6.72
N LYS A 15 0.63 0.70 7.23
CA LYS A 15 2.06 0.55 6.96
C LYS A 15 2.30 0.35 5.46
N ILE A 16 1.48 -0.46 4.79
CA ILE A 16 1.55 -0.64 3.32
C ILE A 16 1.16 0.64 2.60
N LEU A 17 0.08 1.30 3.02
CA LEU A 17 -0.35 2.57 2.42
C LEU A 17 0.76 3.62 2.46
N SER A 18 1.56 3.64 3.54
CA SER A 18 2.69 4.55 3.68
C SER A 18 3.82 4.31 2.67
N ASN A 19 3.85 3.14 2.01
CA ASN A 19 4.73 2.86 0.88
C ASN A 19 4.17 3.38 -0.46
N PHE A 20 2.85 3.60 -0.52
CA PHE A 20 2.17 4.01 -1.75
C PHE A 20 2.09 5.54 -1.85
N ILE A 21 1.75 6.19 -0.73
CA ILE A 21 1.49 7.63 -0.67
C ILE A 21 1.75 8.17 0.75
N SER A 22 2.13 9.44 0.84
CA SER A 22 2.25 10.14 2.12
C SER A 22 0.87 10.33 2.76
N THR A 23 0.76 9.96 4.05
CA THR A 23 -0.47 10.07 4.85
C THR A 23 -0.28 11.01 6.03
N THR A 24 -1.36 11.68 6.42
CA THR A 24 -1.44 12.46 7.66
C THR A 24 -2.27 11.69 8.68
N GLU A 25 -1.70 11.50 9.87
CA GLU A 25 -2.40 10.91 11.02
C GLU A 25 -3.18 12.02 11.74
N LEU A 26 -4.47 11.79 12.01
CA LEU A 26 -5.28 12.75 12.77
C LEU A 26 -6.40 12.06 13.54
N SER A 27 -7.00 12.78 14.48
CA SER A 27 -8.26 12.37 15.10
C SER A 27 -9.45 12.76 14.21
N LEU A 28 -10.58 12.07 14.35
CA LEU A 28 -11.75 12.30 13.50
C LEU A 28 -12.27 13.76 13.58
N GLY A 29 -12.11 14.42 14.72
CA GLY A 29 -12.53 15.81 14.93
C GLY A 29 -11.68 16.85 14.19
N GLU A 30 -10.52 16.45 13.66
CA GLU A 30 -9.55 17.32 12.99
C GLU A 30 -9.58 17.18 11.47
N LEU A 31 -10.58 16.47 10.93
CA LEU A 31 -10.71 16.22 9.49
C LEU A 31 -10.87 17.54 8.71
N GLY A 32 -9.81 17.91 7.99
CA GLY A 32 -9.82 18.97 6.97
C GLY A 32 -10.30 18.48 5.60
N GLN A 33 -10.18 19.32 4.58
CA GLN A 33 -10.51 18.91 3.20
C GLN A 33 -9.51 17.85 2.69
N GLY A 34 -10.01 16.72 2.19
CA GLY A 34 -9.14 15.69 1.63
C GLY A 34 -9.78 14.31 1.50
N CYS A 35 -8.94 13.28 1.51
CA CYS A 35 -9.36 11.90 1.41
C CYS A 35 -9.08 11.16 2.73
N LEU A 36 -10.07 10.50 3.30
CA LEU A 36 -9.92 9.64 4.46
C LEU A 36 -9.93 8.18 4.00
N VAL A 37 -8.93 7.40 4.40
CA VAL A 37 -8.84 5.98 4.09
C VAL A 37 -9.16 5.17 5.34
N LEU A 38 -10.18 4.31 5.27
CA LEU A 38 -10.58 3.43 6.36
C LEU A 38 -10.63 1.96 5.90
N PRO A 39 -9.97 1.04 6.63
CA PRO A 39 -10.26 -0.37 6.53
C PRO A 39 -11.70 -0.63 6.99
N GLY A 40 -12.41 -1.46 6.24
CA GLY A 40 -13.81 -1.78 6.45
C GLY A 40 -14.18 -2.22 7.86
N TYR A 41 -13.34 -3.02 8.52
CA TYR A 41 -13.61 -3.48 9.88
C TYR A 41 -13.68 -2.33 10.90
N VAL A 42 -13.05 -1.18 10.61
CA VAL A 42 -13.09 0.01 11.49
C VAL A 42 -14.52 0.52 11.63
N LEU A 43 -15.33 0.42 10.56
CA LEU A 43 -16.73 0.88 10.58
C LEU A 43 -17.55 0.20 11.68
N ASN A 44 -17.27 -1.07 11.98
CA ASN A 44 -17.96 -1.82 13.05
C ASN A 44 -17.57 -1.35 14.46
N LYS A 45 -16.44 -0.64 14.61
CA LYS A 45 -15.95 -0.12 15.88
C LYS A 45 -16.34 1.34 16.10
N MET A 46 -16.82 2.03 15.07
CA MET A 46 -17.19 3.43 15.14
C MET A 46 -18.51 3.61 15.87
N SER A 47 -18.59 4.65 16.72
CA SER A 47 -19.85 5.04 17.34
C SER A 47 -20.76 5.71 16.30
N LYS A 48 -22.06 5.80 16.60
CA LYS A 48 -22.99 6.58 15.75
C LYS A 48 -22.55 8.04 15.60
N GLN A 49 -21.93 8.62 16.63
CA GLN A 49 -21.42 9.99 16.57
C GLN A 49 -20.25 10.12 15.60
N ASP A 50 -19.37 9.12 15.53
CA ASP A 50 -18.25 9.10 14.58
C ASP A 50 -18.74 8.98 13.15
N ILE A 51 -19.72 8.10 12.91
CA ILE A 51 -20.35 7.98 11.60
C ILE A 51 -21.01 9.30 11.17
N LEU A 52 -21.77 9.96 12.06
CA LEU A 52 -22.37 11.26 11.77
C LEU A 52 -21.31 12.34 11.44
N ARG A 53 -20.16 12.34 12.13
CA ARG A 53 -19.06 13.26 11.81
C ARG A 53 -18.51 13.02 10.41
N ILE A 54 -18.33 11.75 10.03
CA ILE A 54 -17.88 11.39 8.68
C ILE A 54 -18.92 11.83 7.64
N GLU A 55 -20.20 11.61 7.90
CA GLU A 55 -21.28 12.03 7.00
C GLU A 55 -21.32 13.56 6.82
N SER A 56 -21.22 14.33 7.90
CA SER A 56 -21.12 15.79 7.82
C SER A 56 -19.85 16.25 7.10
N TRP A 57 -18.72 15.58 7.33
CA TRP A 57 -17.48 15.86 6.59
C TRP A 57 -17.64 15.60 5.08
N LEU A 58 -18.39 14.58 4.68
CA LEU A 58 -18.71 14.27 3.29
C LEU A 58 -19.71 15.25 2.65
N GLU A 59 -20.25 16.23 3.37
CA GLU A 59 -21.04 17.31 2.76
C GLU A 59 -20.20 18.19 1.82
N ASN A 60 -18.88 18.22 2.00
CA ASN A 60 -17.98 18.94 1.10
C ASN A 60 -17.65 18.09 -0.15
N ARG A 61 -17.97 18.61 -1.34
CA ARG A 61 -17.70 17.96 -2.65
C ARG A 61 -16.26 17.53 -2.91
N ASN A 62 -15.31 18.19 -2.24
CA ASN A 62 -13.88 17.91 -2.38
C ASN A 62 -13.39 16.81 -1.43
N ASN A 63 -14.28 16.23 -0.62
CA ASN A 63 -13.93 15.17 0.29
C ASN A 63 -14.20 13.79 -0.30
N GLN A 64 -13.37 12.82 0.09
CA GLN A 64 -13.50 11.44 -0.34
C GLN A 64 -13.26 10.50 0.83
N LEU A 65 -14.19 9.59 1.08
CA LEU A 65 -13.99 8.46 1.96
C LEU A 65 -13.64 7.22 1.11
N ILE A 66 -12.49 6.61 1.33
CA ILE A 66 -12.13 5.32 0.71
C ILE A 66 -12.28 4.22 1.76
N LEU A 67 -13.12 3.25 1.44
CA LEU A 67 -13.39 2.08 2.23
C LEU A 67 -12.69 0.87 1.60
N LEU A 68 -11.69 0.35 2.29
CA LEU A 68 -10.82 -0.74 1.83
C LEU A 68 -11.17 -2.07 2.50
N PRO A 69 -10.83 -3.22 1.89
CA PRO A 69 -11.20 -4.50 2.44
C PRO A 69 -10.49 -4.83 3.75
N SER A 70 -11.36 -5.25 4.67
CA SER A 70 -11.12 -6.15 5.80
C SER A 70 -12.47 -6.80 6.13
N TRP A 71 -13.21 -7.15 5.06
CA TRP A 71 -14.66 -7.27 5.09
C TRP A 71 -15.12 -8.54 5.79
N ILE A 72 -16.07 -8.35 6.69
CA ILE A 72 -17.14 -9.30 7.02
C ILE A 72 -18.32 -8.86 6.13
N GLU A 73 -19.22 -9.76 5.75
CA GLU A 73 -20.43 -9.38 5.01
C GLU A 73 -21.16 -8.23 5.72
N ILE A 74 -21.38 -7.13 5.00
CA ILE A 74 -21.85 -5.87 5.59
C ILE A 74 -22.82 -5.16 4.66
N LYS A 75 -23.83 -4.53 5.26
CA LYS A 75 -24.82 -3.69 4.58
C LYS A 75 -24.50 -2.23 4.88
N LEU A 76 -23.92 -1.52 3.91
CA LEU A 76 -23.42 -0.16 4.08
C LEU A 76 -24.54 0.87 4.19
N ASP A 77 -25.71 0.58 3.63
CA ASP A 77 -26.96 1.35 3.79
C ASP A 77 -27.47 1.37 5.24
N LYS A 78 -27.00 0.45 6.09
CA LYS A 78 -27.30 0.47 7.53
C LYS A 78 -26.34 1.34 8.34
N ILE A 79 -25.22 1.74 7.76
CA ILE A 79 -24.17 2.53 8.42
C ILE A 79 -24.27 3.97 7.95
N PHE A 80 -24.23 4.16 6.63
CA PHE A 80 -24.36 5.45 5.99
C PHE A 80 -25.77 5.63 5.45
N GLN A 81 -26.26 6.86 5.45
CA GLN A 81 -27.51 7.25 4.80
C GLN A 81 -27.31 7.34 3.28
N LEU A 82 -27.12 6.19 2.64
CA LEU A 82 -26.91 6.07 1.20
C LEU A 82 -28.23 6.19 0.44
N SER A 83 -28.15 6.74 -0.78
CA SER A 83 -29.29 6.83 -1.71
C SER A 83 -29.61 5.50 -2.40
N VAL A 84 -28.69 4.53 -2.31
CA VAL A 84 -28.78 3.20 -2.93
C VAL A 84 -28.39 2.13 -1.92
N GLY A 85 -29.09 1.00 -1.94
CA GLY A 85 -28.72 -0.17 -1.14
C GLY A 85 -27.41 -0.76 -1.65
N VAL A 86 -26.42 -0.85 -0.76
CA VAL A 86 -25.11 -1.42 -1.08
C VAL A 86 -24.69 -2.40 -0.01
N SER A 87 -24.38 -3.62 -0.44
CA SER A 87 -23.92 -4.72 0.41
C SER A 87 -22.65 -5.35 -0.13
N ILE A 88 -21.84 -5.87 0.76
CA ILE A 88 -20.64 -6.63 0.44
C ILE A 88 -20.94 -8.10 0.74
N THR A 89 -20.81 -8.96 -0.26
CA THR A 89 -21.11 -10.40 -0.17
C THR A 89 -19.91 -11.22 -0.57
N LYS A 90 -19.78 -12.41 0.03
CA LYS A 90 -18.68 -13.32 -0.30
C LYS A 90 -18.88 -13.94 -1.68
N VAL A 91 -17.79 -14.14 -2.40
CA VAL A 91 -17.78 -14.89 -3.67
C VAL A 91 -16.92 -16.15 -3.56
N GLU A 92 -17.11 -17.06 -4.51
CA GLU A 92 -16.14 -18.13 -4.74
C GLU A 92 -14.77 -17.51 -5.04
N GLN A 93 -13.71 -18.17 -4.58
CA GLN A 93 -12.35 -17.65 -4.68
C GLN A 93 -11.97 -17.47 -6.15
N ARG A 94 -11.73 -16.22 -6.55
CA ARG A 94 -11.35 -15.81 -7.91
C ARG A 94 -10.13 -14.91 -7.86
N GLU A 95 -9.61 -14.55 -9.03
CA GLU A 95 -8.47 -13.66 -9.14
C GLU A 95 -8.73 -12.49 -10.09
N TYR A 96 -8.34 -11.29 -9.66
CA TYR A 96 -8.33 -10.09 -10.48
C TYR A 96 -6.90 -9.59 -10.61
N LYS A 97 -6.33 -9.69 -11.82
CA LYS A 97 -4.91 -9.34 -12.07
C LYS A 97 -3.93 -10.03 -11.11
N GLY A 98 -4.23 -11.28 -10.74
CA GLY A 98 -3.43 -12.06 -9.79
C GLY A 98 -3.59 -11.65 -8.31
N LEU A 99 -4.59 -10.81 -7.98
CA LEU A 99 -5.01 -10.56 -6.61
C LEU A 99 -6.22 -11.44 -6.26
N PRO A 100 -6.26 -12.07 -5.08
CA PRO A 100 -7.41 -12.85 -4.65
C PRO A 100 -8.64 -11.96 -4.47
N VAL A 101 -9.77 -12.43 -4.96
CA VAL A 101 -11.08 -11.80 -4.83
C VAL A 101 -11.95 -12.70 -3.96
N GLU A 102 -12.21 -12.23 -2.75
CA GLU A 102 -13.05 -12.94 -1.76
C GLU A 102 -14.45 -12.34 -1.62
N TYR A 103 -14.63 -11.08 -2.05
CA TYR A 103 -15.87 -10.34 -1.88
C TYR A 103 -16.22 -9.54 -3.14
N LYS A 104 -17.52 -9.36 -3.36
CA LYS A 104 -18.08 -8.44 -4.35
C LYS A 104 -19.00 -7.41 -3.71
N ILE A 105 -19.31 -6.39 -4.49
CA ILE A 105 -20.25 -5.34 -4.14
C ILE A 105 -21.57 -5.64 -4.86
N GLU A 106 -22.62 -5.84 -4.08
CA GLU A 106 -24.00 -5.90 -4.57
C GLU A 106 -24.68 -4.55 -4.34
N GLY A 107 -25.14 -3.95 -5.43
CA GLY A 107 -25.80 -2.65 -5.39
C GLY A 107 -25.72 -1.97 -6.76
N HIS A 108 -26.60 -0.98 -6.97
CA HIS A 108 -26.58 -0.20 -8.19
C HIS A 108 -25.75 1.08 -7.98
N SER A 109 -24.58 1.15 -8.62
CA SER A 109 -23.89 2.41 -8.86
C SER A 109 -23.64 2.59 -10.37
N LYS A 110 -23.76 3.82 -10.85
CA LYS A 110 -23.40 4.19 -12.22
C LYS A 110 -21.89 4.38 -12.40
N ASP A 111 -21.16 4.56 -11.29
CA ASP A 111 -19.73 4.84 -11.28
C ASP A 111 -18.97 3.63 -10.74
N VAL A 112 -18.75 2.66 -11.63
CA VAL A 112 -18.02 1.41 -11.37
C VAL A 112 -16.55 1.61 -11.71
N ILE A 113 -15.69 1.33 -10.73
CA ILE A 113 -14.23 1.47 -10.84
C ILE A 113 -13.60 0.14 -11.28
N TYR A 114 -14.04 -0.96 -10.67
CA TYR A 114 -13.52 -2.31 -10.94
C TYR A 114 -14.66 -3.28 -11.20
N LEU A 115 -14.52 -4.03 -12.30
CA LEU A 115 -15.47 -5.02 -12.78
C LEU A 115 -14.71 -6.27 -13.22
N MET A 116 -15.19 -7.44 -12.82
CA MET A 116 -14.63 -8.75 -13.17
C MET A 116 -15.79 -9.70 -13.47
N ASP A 117 -15.94 -10.11 -14.74
CA ASP A 117 -16.96 -11.10 -15.15
C ASP A 117 -18.39 -10.78 -14.67
N GLY A 118 -18.74 -9.49 -14.64
CA GLY A 118 -20.03 -9.00 -14.14
C GLY A 118 -20.10 -8.75 -12.63
N ASP A 119 -19.12 -9.22 -11.85
CA ASP A 119 -18.99 -8.90 -10.43
C ASP A 119 -18.30 -7.55 -10.23
N VAL A 120 -18.93 -6.70 -9.42
CA VAL A 120 -18.43 -5.35 -9.12
C VAL A 120 -17.50 -5.41 -7.92
N LEU A 121 -16.28 -4.90 -8.09
CA LEU A 121 -15.21 -4.96 -7.08
C LEU A 121 -14.80 -3.57 -6.55
N GLY A 122 -15.31 -2.51 -7.18
CA GLY A 122 -15.06 -1.15 -6.76
C GLY A 122 -16.10 -0.19 -7.32
N ILE A 123 -16.66 0.68 -6.49
CA ILE A 123 -17.62 1.71 -6.90
C ILE A 123 -17.36 3.03 -6.20
N ASN A 124 -17.81 4.11 -6.82
CA ASN A 124 -18.03 5.39 -6.17
C ASN A 124 -19.53 5.59 -5.91
N ILE A 125 -19.86 6.24 -4.79
CA ILE A 125 -21.21 6.63 -4.42
C ILE A 125 -21.18 8.09 -3.99
N ARG A 126 -22.18 8.85 -4.45
CA ARG A 126 -22.49 10.20 -3.96
C ARG A 126 -23.92 10.21 -3.44
N LYS A 127 -24.13 10.83 -2.28
CA LYS A 127 -25.47 11.03 -1.72
C LYS A 127 -26.32 11.95 -2.61
N ASN A 128 -25.72 13.03 -3.11
CA ASN A 128 -26.33 13.94 -4.07
C ASN A 128 -25.27 14.70 -4.89
N THR A 129 -25.73 15.51 -5.85
CA THR A 129 -24.88 16.43 -6.62
C THR A 129 -24.31 17.51 -5.70
N GLY A 130 -22.98 17.56 -5.57
CA GLY A 130 -22.29 18.55 -4.72
C GLY A 130 -21.81 18.03 -3.37
N MET A 131 -22.00 16.74 -3.07
CA MET A 131 -21.39 16.09 -1.91
C MET A 131 -20.12 15.32 -2.29
N GLY A 132 -19.31 15.05 -1.26
CA GLY A 132 -18.14 14.19 -1.33
C GLY A 132 -18.47 12.76 -1.74
N VAL A 133 -17.42 11.97 -1.99
CA VAL A 133 -17.54 10.62 -2.54
C VAL A 133 -17.25 9.57 -1.48
N ILE A 134 -18.05 8.52 -1.47
CA ILE A 134 -17.70 7.27 -0.79
C ILE A 134 -17.24 6.28 -1.85
N THR A 135 -15.98 5.90 -1.81
CA THR A 135 -15.37 4.88 -2.66
C THR A 135 -15.30 3.58 -1.89
N ILE A 136 -15.89 2.52 -2.42
CA ILE A 136 -15.94 1.20 -1.79
C ILE A 136 -15.18 0.23 -2.68
N VAL A 137 -14.25 -0.53 -2.12
CA VAL A 137 -13.44 -1.49 -2.86
C VAL A 137 -13.34 -2.82 -2.09
N THR A 138 -13.43 -3.92 -2.82
CA THR A 138 -13.26 -5.28 -2.26
C THR A 138 -11.94 -5.93 -2.63
N LEU A 139 -11.19 -5.37 -3.59
CA LEU A 139 -9.83 -5.81 -3.92
C LEU A 139 -8.87 -5.58 -2.75
N PRO A 140 -8.00 -6.55 -2.39
CA PRO A 140 -7.13 -6.53 -1.21
C PRO A 140 -5.93 -5.57 -1.36
N LEU A 141 -6.18 -4.30 -1.67
CA LEU A 141 -5.17 -3.34 -2.11
C LEU A 141 -4.16 -2.94 -1.03
N LEU A 142 -4.40 -3.28 0.23
CA LEU A 142 -3.47 -3.04 1.35
C LEU A 142 -3.25 -4.33 2.17
N ASP A 143 -3.30 -5.49 1.53
CA ASP A 143 -3.02 -6.76 2.21
C ASP A 143 -1.52 -7.04 2.27
N TYR A 144 -1.00 -7.17 3.49
CA TYR A 144 0.43 -7.42 3.72
C TYR A 144 0.87 -8.81 3.31
N ARG A 145 -0.08 -9.74 3.10
CA ARG A 145 0.21 -11.10 2.64
C ARG A 145 0.56 -11.16 1.15
N LEU A 146 0.28 -10.08 0.41
CA LEU A 146 0.46 -9.96 -1.04
C LEU A 146 1.62 -9.02 -1.38
N THR A 147 2.70 -9.05 -0.59
CA THR A 147 3.83 -8.12 -0.75
C THR A 147 4.51 -8.24 -2.12
N GLU A 148 4.46 -9.43 -2.73
CA GLU A 148 4.93 -9.70 -4.09
C GLU A 148 4.09 -9.02 -5.18
N LYS A 149 2.88 -8.54 -4.84
CA LYS A 149 1.96 -7.81 -5.74
C LYS A 149 1.86 -6.33 -5.40
N VAL A 150 2.78 -5.78 -4.60
CA VAL A 150 2.76 -4.38 -4.15
C VAL A 150 2.61 -3.38 -5.30
N ASP A 151 3.28 -3.60 -6.44
CA ASP A 151 3.20 -2.67 -7.58
C ASP A 151 1.79 -2.60 -8.17
N ILE A 152 1.14 -3.76 -8.33
CA ILE A 152 -0.24 -3.86 -8.82
C ILE A 152 -1.20 -3.24 -7.79
N MET A 153 -1.00 -3.53 -6.50
CA MET A 153 -1.81 -2.95 -5.43
C MET A 153 -1.68 -1.43 -5.38
N GLN A 154 -0.46 -0.89 -5.53
CA GLN A 154 -0.21 0.55 -5.58
C GLN A 154 -0.89 1.20 -6.78
N GLU A 155 -0.74 0.63 -7.98
CA GLU A 155 -1.38 1.12 -9.19
C GLU A 155 -2.90 1.19 -9.02
N LEU A 156 -3.50 0.11 -8.52
CA LEU A 156 -4.94 0.03 -8.29
C LEU A 156 -5.39 0.95 -7.14
N PHE A 157 -4.59 1.14 -6.10
CA PHE A 157 -4.94 2.07 -5.02
C PHE A 157 -4.93 3.52 -5.51
N LEU A 158 -3.90 3.94 -6.25
CA LEU A 158 -3.78 5.32 -6.74
C LEU A 158 -4.92 5.69 -7.70
N LYS A 159 -5.43 4.73 -8.48
CA LYS A 159 -6.62 4.92 -9.34
C LYS A 159 -7.91 5.22 -8.57
N LEU A 160 -7.96 4.94 -7.27
CA LEU A 160 -9.12 5.28 -6.43
C LEU A 160 -9.18 6.77 -6.11
N LEU A 161 -8.04 7.45 -6.10
CA LEU A 161 -7.96 8.85 -5.68
C LEU A 161 -8.64 9.72 -6.73
N ILE A 162 -9.74 10.37 -6.34
CA ILE A 162 -10.44 11.29 -7.23
C ILE A 162 -9.63 12.58 -7.26
N PRO A 163 -9.29 13.13 -8.45
CA PRO A 163 -8.66 14.43 -8.56
C PRO A 163 -9.61 15.46 -7.94
N THR A 164 -9.30 15.94 -6.75
CA THR A 164 -10.05 17.04 -6.15
C THR A 164 -9.75 18.30 -6.96
N ALA A 165 -10.68 19.26 -7.01
CA ALA A 165 -10.54 20.52 -7.74
C ALA A 165 -9.47 21.47 -7.14
N SER A 166 -8.39 20.91 -6.60
CA SER A 166 -7.32 21.59 -5.89
C SER A 166 -6.01 20.89 -6.24
N LYS A 167 -5.41 21.42 -7.32
CA LYS A 167 -4.13 21.05 -7.94
C LYS A 167 -4.03 19.60 -8.43
N PRO A 168 -3.45 19.37 -9.62
CA PRO A 168 -2.94 18.05 -9.93
C PRO A 168 -2.07 17.62 -8.75
N ILE A 169 -2.23 16.38 -8.31
CA ILE A 169 -1.12 15.70 -7.66
C ILE A 169 0.00 15.87 -8.69
N ASP A 170 1.03 16.64 -8.34
CA ASP A 170 2.27 16.61 -9.09
C ASP A 170 2.71 15.14 -9.01
N GLU A 171 2.27 14.34 -9.98
CA GLU A 171 3.14 13.35 -10.57
C GLU A 171 4.34 14.16 -10.99
N LYS A 172 5.30 14.33 -10.07
CA LYS A 172 6.68 14.35 -10.51
C LYS A 172 6.75 13.14 -11.42
N PRO A 173 7.03 13.31 -12.71
CA PRO A 173 7.41 12.18 -13.52
C PRO A 173 8.49 11.52 -12.70
N LYS A 174 8.25 10.29 -12.21
CA LYS A 174 9.40 9.44 -11.94
C LYS A 174 10.01 9.36 -13.31
N GLU A 175 11.06 10.15 -13.53
CA GLU A 175 12.00 9.89 -14.60
C GLU A 175 12.18 8.38 -14.55
N LYS A 176 11.81 7.70 -15.64
CA LYS A 176 12.11 6.30 -15.77
C LYS A 176 13.63 6.25 -15.72
N GLU A 177 14.19 6.03 -14.53
CA GLU A 177 15.57 5.63 -14.43
C GLU A 177 15.69 4.42 -15.37
N PRO A 178 16.68 4.39 -16.26
CA PRO A 178 16.81 3.34 -17.27
C PRO A 178 16.94 1.93 -16.66
N PHE A 179 17.08 1.84 -15.33
CA PHE A 179 17.18 0.62 -14.56
C PHE A 179 16.26 0.65 -13.33
N GLN A 180 15.43 -0.38 -13.19
CA GLN A 180 14.54 -0.56 -12.04
C GLN A 180 15.12 -1.58 -11.06
N LEU A 181 15.35 -1.15 -9.82
CA LEU A 181 15.75 -2.04 -8.73
C LEU A 181 14.60 -2.98 -8.35
N ASN A 182 14.78 -4.28 -8.58
CA ASN A 182 13.89 -5.31 -8.07
C ASN A 182 14.23 -5.65 -6.59
N ASN A 183 13.57 -6.67 -6.06
CA ASN A 183 13.74 -7.07 -4.66
C ASN A 183 15.13 -7.63 -4.38
N VAL A 184 15.70 -8.42 -5.30
CA VAL A 184 17.05 -8.99 -5.13
C VAL A 184 18.10 -7.88 -5.10
N HIS A 185 18.00 -6.89 -5.99
CA HIS A 185 18.82 -5.68 -5.91
C HIS A 185 18.72 -4.97 -4.56
N THR A 186 17.50 -4.88 -4.04
CA THR A 186 17.25 -4.24 -2.74
C THR A 186 17.86 -5.07 -1.59
N HIS A 187 17.75 -6.40 -1.63
CA HIS A 187 18.39 -7.29 -0.65
C HIS A 187 19.91 -7.16 -0.66
N LEU A 188 20.54 -7.16 -1.85
CA LEU A 188 21.98 -7.00 -2.01
C LEU A 188 22.47 -5.65 -1.46
N ILE A 189 21.74 -4.55 -1.71
CA ILE A 189 22.05 -3.24 -1.14
C ILE A 189 21.97 -3.27 0.40
N ILE A 190 20.94 -3.91 0.97
CA ILE A 190 20.78 -4.03 2.42
C ILE A 190 21.94 -4.85 3.03
N LEU A 191 22.30 -6.00 2.43
CA LEU A 191 23.39 -6.85 2.88
C LEU A 191 24.73 -6.12 2.84
N LYS A 192 25.03 -5.44 1.72
CA LYS A 192 26.26 -4.66 1.59
C LYS A 192 26.30 -3.51 2.60
N ALA A 193 25.17 -2.83 2.85
CA ALA A 193 25.08 -1.79 3.88
C ALA A 193 25.22 -2.33 5.31
N ALA A 194 24.85 -3.59 5.53
CA ALA A 194 25.09 -4.35 6.74
C ALA A 194 26.54 -4.87 6.87
N GLY A 195 27.37 -4.64 5.86
CA GLY A 195 28.77 -5.04 5.84
C GLY A 195 28.98 -6.51 5.48
N ILE A 196 28.02 -7.15 4.81
CA ILE A 196 28.12 -8.51 4.29
C ILE A 196 28.69 -8.46 2.87
N GLN A 197 29.63 -9.36 2.57
CA GLN A 197 30.23 -9.45 1.25
C GLN A 197 29.30 -10.16 0.27
N LEU A 198 29.19 -9.63 -0.96
CA LEU A 198 28.22 -10.14 -1.93
C LEU A 198 28.69 -11.39 -2.67
N GLU A 199 30.00 -11.67 -2.67
CA GLU A 199 30.61 -12.75 -3.47
C GLU A 199 30.06 -14.15 -3.16
N ASN A 200 29.47 -14.37 -1.98
CA ASN A 200 28.83 -15.64 -1.59
C ASN A 200 27.59 -15.43 -0.73
N CYS A 201 26.85 -14.32 -0.89
CA CYS A 201 25.77 -13.97 0.03
C CYS A 201 24.45 -14.77 -0.15
N ILE A 202 24.47 -15.92 -0.82
CA ILE A 202 23.26 -16.71 -1.11
C ILE A 202 22.61 -17.18 0.19
N GLU A 203 23.42 -17.69 1.12
CA GLU A 203 22.96 -18.14 2.42
C GLU A 203 22.36 -16.99 3.21
N GLU A 204 22.95 -15.81 3.16
CA GLU A 204 22.47 -14.60 3.82
C GLU A 204 21.20 -14.05 3.16
N VAL A 205 21.07 -14.15 1.84
CA VAL A 205 19.84 -13.77 1.13
C VAL A 205 18.68 -14.67 1.57
N ASN A 206 18.90 -15.99 1.61
CA ASN A 206 17.90 -16.92 2.14
C ASN A 206 17.62 -16.68 3.63
N LYS A 207 18.67 -16.58 4.46
CA LYS A 207 18.58 -16.42 5.91
C LYS A 207 17.85 -15.16 6.35
N TYR A 208 18.15 -14.01 5.72
CA TYR A 208 17.59 -12.72 6.16
C TYR A 208 16.31 -12.33 5.42
N PHE A 209 16.07 -12.83 4.20
CA PHE A 209 14.93 -12.43 3.38
C PHE A 209 14.02 -13.59 2.94
N ASN A 210 14.33 -14.83 3.34
CA ASN A 210 13.60 -16.04 2.97
C ASN A 210 13.38 -16.15 1.45
N TYR A 211 14.43 -15.83 0.69
CA TYR A 211 14.42 -15.78 -0.76
C TYR A 211 15.47 -16.74 -1.33
N ASP A 212 15.03 -17.76 -2.06
CA ASP A 212 15.90 -18.69 -2.76
C ASP A 212 16.34 -18.06 -4.10
N VAL A 213 17.64 -17.85 -4.24
CA VAL A 213 18.26 -17.29 -5.45
C VAL A 213 19.40 -18.19 -5.91
N LEU A 214 19.47 -18.46 -7.21
CA LEU A 214 20.57 -19.23 -7.78
C LEU A 214 21.85 -18.37 -7.84
N LYS A 215 23.01 -19.03 -7.75
CA LYS A 215 24.31 -18.34 -7.79
C LYS A 215 24.47 -17.45 -9.04
N ASP A 216 24.11 -17.97 -10.20
CA ASP A 216 24.22 -17.25 -11.48
C ASP A 216 23.29 -16.03 -11.54
N GLU A 217 22.11 -16.12 -10.89
CA GLU A 217 21.18 -14.98 -10.77
C GLU A 217 21.72 -13.92 -9.80
N LEU A 218 22.29 -14.33 -8.67
CA LEU A 218 22.91 -13.44 -7.70
C LEU A 218 24.08 -12.64 -8.31
N THR A 219 24.92 -13.32 -9.10
CA THR A 219 26.01 -12.67 -9.85
C THR A 219 25.46 -11.65 -10.83
N LYS A 220 24.45 -12.03 -11.63
CA LYS A 220 23.77 -11.12 -12.56
C LYS A 220 23.23 -9.87 -11.86
N TYR A 221 22.53 -10.02 -10.74
CA TYR A 221 21.98 -8.87 -10.00
C TYR A 221 23.07 -8.00 -9.35
N THR A 222 24.20 -8.59 -8.97
CA THR A 222 25.36 -7.84 -8.48
C THR A 222 25.99 -7.03 -9.61
N ASP A 223 26.16 -7.64 -10.79
CA ASP A 223 26.67 -6.95 -11.99
C ASP A 223 25.74 -5.82 -12.42
N GLU A 224 24.42 -6.02 -12.36
CA GLU A 224 23.43 -4.99 -12.64
C GLU A 224 23.54 -3.80 -11.65
N LEU A 225 23.82 -4.04 -10.37
CA LEU A 225 24.08 -2.97 -9.40
C LEU A 225 25.38 -2.21 -9.68
N VAL A 226 26.43 -2.89 -10.16
CA VAL A 226 27.70 -2.26 -10.56
C VAL A 226 27.50 -1.42 -11.83
N GLN A 227 26.87 -1.98 -12.86
CA GLN A 227 26.60 -1.31 -14.14
C GLN A 227 25.74 -0.05 -13.97
N ASN A 228 24.89 -0.02 -12.94
CA ASN A 228 24.00 1.10 -12.67
C ASN A 228 24.50 2.02 -11.54
N HIS A 229 25.78 1.92 -11.18
CA HIS A 229 26.45 2.81 -10.23
C HIS A 229 25.83 2.80 -8.82
N TYR A 230 25.24 1.69 -8.39
CA TYR A 230 24.86 1.46 -6.98
C TYR A 230 26.04 0.93 -6.17
N ILE A 231 26.96 0.21 -6.82
CA ILE A 231 28.19 -0.31 -6.24
C ILE A 231 29.37 0.11 -7.10
N GLU A 232 30.39 0.72 -6.50
CA GLU A 232 31.65 1.07 -7.15
C GLU A 232 32.82 0.75 -6.22
N ASN A 233 33.88 0.13 -6.76
CA ASN A 233 35.06 -0.27 -5.97
C ASN A 233 34.68 -1.04 -4.70
N ASP A 234 33.72 -1.95 -4.84
CA ASP A 234 33.18 -2.77 -3.76
C ASP A 234 32.50 -1.97 -2.62
N LYS A 235 32.06 -0.74 -2.87
CA LYS A 235 31.39 0.13 -1.89
C LYS A 235 30.05 0.62 -2.43
N LEU A 236 29.11 0.85 -1.51
CA LEU A 236 27.85 1.53 -1.85
C LEU A 236 28.12 2.98 -2.22
N THR A 237 27.54 3.42 -3.33
CA THR A 237 27.61 4.81 -3.80
C THR A 237 26.56 5.68 -3.10
N GLN A 238 26.63 7.01 -3.30
CA GLN A 238 25.57 7.91 -2.84
C GLN A 238 24.20 7.53 -3.39
N ARG A 239 24.12 7.04 -4.63
CA ARG A 239 22.87 6.55 -5.25
C ARG A 239 22.26 5.38 -4.47
N ALA A 240 23.08 4.48 -3.96
CA ALA A 240 22.62 3.40 -3.09
C ALA A 240 22.16 3.91 -1.72
N PHE A 241 22.83 4.92 -1.15
CA PHE A 241 22.38 5.55 0.09
C PHE A 241 21.05 6.29 -0.09
N ASP A 242 20.87 7.00 -1.20
CA ASP A 242 19.61 7.66 -1.53
C ASP A 242 18.48 6.62 -1.68
N CYS A 243 18.78 5.45 -2.27
CA CYS A 243 17.85 4.32 -2.30
C CYS A 243 17.49 3.82 -0.89
N ILE A 244 18.48 3.66 0.00
CA ILE A 244 18.28 3.26 1.40
C ILE A 244 17.39 4.26 2.15
N GLU A 245 17.58 5.57 1.92
CA GLU A 245 16.76 6.62 2.53
C GLU A 245 15.35 6.64 1.97
N ASN A 246 15.21 6.66 0.65
CA ASN A 246 13.93 6.73 -0.04
C ASN A 246 13.05 5.49 0.24
N LYS A 247 13.65 4.30 0.29
CA LYS A 247 12.96 3.04 0.63
C LYS A 247 12.90 2.77 2.14
N LYS A 248 13.37 3.69 3.00
CA LYS A 248 13.36 3.57 4.47
C LYS A 248 14.02 2.28 5.00
N LEU A 249 15.12 1.85 4.39
CA LEU A 249 15.77 0.55 4.66
C LEU A 249 16.70 0.56 5.89
N LYS A 250 16.93 1.72 6.52
CA LYS A 250 17.87 1.88 7.65
C LYS A 250 17.57 0.93 8.82
N SER A 251 16.29 0.67 9.12
CA SER A 251 15.89 -0.25 10.18
C SER A 251 16.24 -1.70 9.87
N PHE A 252 16.06 -2.13 8.62
CA PHE A 252 16.40 -3.49 8.16
C PHE A 252 17.90 -3.74 8.21
N ILE A 253 18.68 -2.77 7.73
CA ILE A 253 20.15 -2.80 7.81
C ILE A 253 20.59 -2.93 9.27
N ARG A 254 19.96 -2.17 10.19
CA ARG A 254 20.28 -2.24 11.62
C ARG A 254 19.98 -3.63 12.21
N VAL A 255 18.83 -4.22 11.89
CA VAL A 255 18.45 -5.55 12.38
C VAL A 255 19.43 -6.62 11.89
N ILE A 256 19.87 -6.55 10.63
CA ILE A 256 20.85 -7.50 10.09
C ILE A 256 22.21 -7.33 10.76
N LYS A 257 22.67 -6.09 10.98
CA LYS A 257 23.88 -5.81 11.77
C LYS A 257 23.80 -6.40 13.18
N GLU A 258 22.72 -6.11 13.91
CA GLU A 258 22.51 -6.61 15.27
C GLU A 258 22.45 -8.14 15.35
N ARG A 259 21.86 -8.81 14.35
CA ARG A 259 21.81 -10.28 14.28
C ARG A 259 23.18 -10.88 13.98
N ARG A 260 23.91 -10.29 13.04
CA ARG A 260 25.27 -10.70 12.69
C ARG A 260 26.22 -10.55 13.87
N ASP A 261 26.17 -9.42 14.56
CA ASP A 261 27.04 -9.14 15.71
C ASP A 261 26.77 -10.14 16.86
N LYS A 262 25.51 -10.50 17.11
CA LYS A 262 25.14 -11.52 18.09
C LYS A 262 25.55 -12.94 17.69
N GLU A 263 25.61 -13.26 16.41
CA GLU A 263 26.06 -14.58 15.95
C GLU A 263 27.58 -14.71 16.09
N ASN A 264 28.33 -13.64 15.82
CA ASN A 264 29.78 -13.59 16.03
C ASN A 264 30.20 -13.58 17.52
N GLU A 265 29.30 -13.24 18.45
CA GLU A 265 29.56 -13.31 19.90
C GLU A 265 29.45 -14.73 20.48
N TRP A 266 28.90 -15.69 19.71
CA TRP A 266 28.72 -17.09 20.12
C TRP A 266 29.59 -18.09 19.31
N GLU A 267 30.46 -17.58 18.43
CA GLU A 267 31.59 -18.32 17.82
C GLU A 267 32.89 -18.13 18.64
#